data_AF-A0A914G4U4-F1
#
_entry.id   AF-A0A914G4U4-F1
#
_cell.length_a   1.000
_cell.length_b   1.000
_cell.length_c   1.000
_cell.angle_alpha   90.00
_cell.angle_beta   90.00
_cell.angle_gamma   90.00
#
_symmetry.space_group_name_H-M   'P 1'
#
loop_
_entity.id
_entity.type
_entity.pdbx_description
1 polymer ?
#
loop_
_entity_poly.entity_id
_entity_poly.type
_entity_poly.pdbx_seq_one_letter_code
_entity_poly.pdbx_strand_id
1 'polypeptide(L)'
;QEKIRQRIIEIKENYTEATPKSQIPKVETAKSASGKCFQCKEKIGKGDLRIQLKASNFHPACLKEVITGGAETIQGYEFLDDEQKELLVGVFGKQPEKRKAPEEDKNATPAKKPKVDNDEKLKANLKKQSEILWQVRKDIADNLSRDEIGTLLQANGRFKRKKEGPDSVIEQLADCIVFGAPETCKECGNGAFFYSSSHHTYKCKGNISEFTSCVHEDRNPPRIPFKIPKDLKESNTFLADHKFPTLKKRYYAPGSEVISAPGSSNPMNKIKPARPRVEKERVTNKTAIVKNG
;
A
#
# COMPACT_ATOMS: atom_id res chain seq x y z
N GLN A 1 47.34 -0.06 12.19
CA GLN A 1 46.92 0.49 10.89
C GLN A 1 46.36 -0.59 9.95
N GLU A 2 46.83 -1.84 10.03
CA GLU A 2 46.36 -2.96 9.20
C GLU A 2 44.86 -3.27 9.29
N LYS A 3 44.29 -3.24 10.50
CA LYS A 3 42.85 -3.47 10.74
C LYS A 3 41.95 -2.43 10.06
N ILE A 4 42.45 -1.21 9.84
CA ILE A 4 41.71 -0.15 9.15
C ILE A 4 41.72 -0.41 7.63
N ARG A 5 42.85 -0.89 7.09
CA ARG A 5 42.98 -1.26 5.68
C ARG A 5 42.08 -2.44 5.32
N GLN A 6 42.06 -3.48 6.16
CA GLN A 6 41.15 -4.63 5.98
C GLN A 6 39.68 -4.20 5.99
N ARG A 7 39.29 -3.30 6.91
CA ARG A 7 37.92 -2.77 6.96
C ARG A 7 37.55 -1.95 5.72
N ILE A 8 38.48 -1.19 5.16
CA ILE A 8 38.25 -0.42 3.92
C ILE A 8 38.06 -1.35 2.73
N ILE A 9 38.80 -2.45 2.67
CA ILE A 9 38.66 -3.48 1.62
C ILE A 9 37.31 -4.18 1.76
N GLU A 10 36.94 -4.63 2.97
CA GLU A 10 35.62 -5.24 3.24
C GLU A 10 34.46 -4.29 2.91
N ILE A 11 34.59 -2.99 3.19
CA ILE A 11 33.56 -2.01 2.86
C ILE A 11 33.48 -1.80 1.34
N LYS A 12 34.60 -1.80 0.61
CA LYS A 12 34.60 -1.67 -0.84
C LYS A 12 34.06 -2.90 -1.55
N GLU A 13 34.38 -4.10 -1.07
CA GLU A 13 33.92 -5.37 -1.64
C GLU A 13 32.43 -5.62 -1.36
N ASN A 14 31.90 -5.12 -0.23
CA ASN A 14 30.47 -5.18 0.11
C ASN A 14 29.70 -3.90 -0.26
N TYR A 15 30.34 -2.95 -0.94
CA TYR A 15 29.65 -1.76 -1.47
C TYR A 15 28.93 -2.16 -2.74
N THR A 16 27.70 -2.66 -2.59
CA THR A 16 26.75 -2.64 -3.69
C THR A 16 26.33 -1.20 -3.87
N GLU A 17 26.66 -0.57 -5.00
CA GLU A 17 26.03 0.68 -5.40
C GLU A 17 24.52 0.48 -5.23
N ALA A 18 23.91 1.22 -4.31
CA ALA A 18 22.47 1.20 -4.16
C ALA A 18 21.91 1.71 -5.48
N THR A 19 21.49 0.81 -6.36
CA THR A 19 20.77 1.18 -7.58
C THR A 19 19.64 2.09 -7.13
N PRO A 20 19.62 3.38 -7.54
CA PRO A 20 18.53 4.26 -7.18
C PRO A 20 17.26 3.56 -7.66
N LYS A 21 16.32 3.34 -6.74
CA LYS A 21 15.01 2.75 -7.07
C LYS A 21 14.51 3.49 -8.30
N SER A 22 14.43 2.82 -9.45
CA SER A 22 13.85 3.40 -10.65
C SER A 22 12.47 3.90 -10.26
N GLN A 23 12.29 5.22 -10.21
CA GLN A 23 11.05 5.81 -9.71
C GLN A 23 10.03 5.73 -10.82
N ILE A 24 9.18 4.71 -10.75
CA ILE A 24 8.08 4.51 -11.69
C ILE A 24 7.07 5.64 -11.48
N PRO A 25 6.69 6.39 -12.53
CA PRO A 25 5.65 7.41 -12.43
C PRO A 25 4.31 6.76 -12.09
N LYS A 26 3.53 7.42 -11.25
CA LYS A 26 2.19 6.96 -10.84
C LYS A 26 1.13 7.84 -11.47
N VAL A 27 0.08 7.26 -12.04
CA VAL A 27 -1.10 7.99 -12.51
C VAL A 27 -2.30 7.76 -11.60
N GLU A 28 -3.03 8.84 -11.31
CA GLU A 28 -4.29 8.81 -10.56
C GLU A 28 -5.18 9.99 -10.90
N THR A 29 -6.47 9.88 -10.61
CA THR A 29 -7.39 11.03 -10.61
C THR A 29 -7.20 11.85 -9.34
N ALA A 30 -7.19 13.17 -9.47
CA ALA A 30 -6.92 14.09 -8.39
C ALA A 30 -8.08 14.07 -7.37
N LYS A 31 -7.81 13.55 -6.17
CA LYS A 31 -8.78 13.50 -5.06
C LYS A 31 -9.20 14.89 -4.56
N SER A 32 -8.38 15.91 -4.79
CA SER A 32 -8.59 17.29 -4.38
C SER A 32 -8.01 18.28 -5.38
N ALA A 33 -8.60 19.48 -5.46
CA ALA A 33 -8.13 20.58 -6.31
C ALA A 33 -6.93 21.37 -5.71
N SER A 34 -6.23 20.77 -4.76
CA SER A 34 -5.13 21.43 -4.02
C SER A 34 -3.76 21.20 -4.68
N GLY A 35 -3.65 20.24 -5.60
CA GLY A 35 -2.41 19.96 -6.32
C GLY A 35 -2.14 21.02 -7.39
N LYS A 36 -0.88 21.43 -7.54
CA LYS A 36 -0.42 22.23 -8.68
C LYS A 36 0.49 21.40 -9.56
N CYS A 37 0.41 21.60 -10.87
CA CYS A 37 1.35 21.03 -11.80
C CYS A 37 2.74 21.64 -11.57
N PHE A 38 3.76 20.81 -11.42
CA PHE A 38 5.14 21.28 -11.19
C PHE A 38 5.72 22.01 -12.40
N GLN A 39 5.30 21.65 -13.62
CA GLN A 39 5.79 22.25 -14.85
C GLN A 39 5.11 23.60 -15.16
N CYS A 40 3.78 23.63 -15.29
CA CYS A 40 3.05 24.87 -15.65
C CYS A 40 2.57 25.70 -14.45
N LYS A 41 2.68 25.17 -13.22
CA LYS A 41 2.25 25.82 -11.97
C LYS A 41 0.73 26.08 -11.84
N GLU A 42 -0.06 25.66 -12.81
CA GLU A 42 -1.52 25.73 -12.77
C GLU A 42 -2.11 24.69 -11.81
N LYS A 43 -3.35 24.93 -11.36
CA LYS A 43 -4.07 24.03 -10.46
C LYS A 43 -4.56 22.81 -11.23
N ILE A 44 -4.41 21.64 -10.62
CA ILE A 44 -5.02 20.39 -11.07
C ILE A 44 -6.39 20.29 -10.38
N GLY A 45 -7.47 20.25 -11.16
CA GLY A 45 -8.84 20.19 -10.63
C GLY A 45 -9.13 18.87 -9.91
N LYS A 46 -10.19 18.84 -9.11
CA LYS A 46 -10.67 17.61 -8.48
C LYS A 46 -11.32 16.74 -9.56
N GLY A 47 -10.89 15.49 -9.68
CA GLY A 47 -11.34 14.56 -10.72
C GLY A 47 -10.41 14.50 -11.93
N ASP A 48 -9.55 15.50 -12.14
CA ASP A 48 -8.64 15.55 -13.28
C ASP A 48 -7.51 14.52 -13.16
N LEU A 49 -7.03 14.03 -14.29
CA LEU A 49 -5.91 13.10 -14.35
C LEU A 49 -4.60 13.81 -13.96
N ARG A 50 -3.80 13.19 -13.10
CA ARG A 50 -2.46 13.67 -12.75
C ARG A 50 -1.44 12.55 -12.72
N ILE A 51 -0.19 12.89 -13.04
CA ILE A 51 0.95 11.99 -12.92
C ILE A 51 1.85 12.48 -11.79
N GLN A 52 2.16 11.58 -10.86
CA GLN A 52 3.05 11.85 -9.74
C GLN A 52 4.43 11.23 -10.01
N LEU A 53 5.47 12.07 -9.96
CA LEU A 53 6.86 11.65 -10.11
C LEU A 53 7.73 12.42 -9.11
N LYS A 54 8.62 11.74 -8.38
CA LYS A 54 9.52 12.36 -7.37
C LYS A 54 8.77 13.30 -6.40
N ALA A 55 7.57 12.89 -5.97
CA ALA A 55 6.63 13.66 -5.11
C ALA A 55 6.01 14.93 -5.73
N SER A 56 6.33 15.26 -6.98
CA SER A 56 5.71 16.35 -7.74
C SER A 56 4.53 15.83 -8.55
N ASN A 57 3.49 16.67 -8.71
CA ASN A 57 2.33 16.38 -9.55
C ASN A 57 2.49 17.06 -10.90
N PHE A 58 2.10 16.40 -11.98
CA PHE A 58 2.15 16.90 -13.34
C PHE A 58 0.79 16.69 -14.01
N HIS A 59 0.37 17.61 -14.88
CA HIS A 59 -0.62 17.25 -15.90
C HIS A 59 -0.02 16.18 -16.82
N PRO A 60 -0.83 15.30 -17.42
CA PRO A 60 -0.35 14.30 -18.36
C PRO A 60 0.56 14.91 -19.44
N ALA A 61 0.10 15.97 -20.11
CA ALA A 61 0.85 16.68 -21.15
C ALA A 61 2.07 17.47 -20.65
N CYS A 62 2.20 17.68 -19.34
CA CYS A 62 3.26 18.49 -18.74
C CYS A 62 4.47 17.67 -18.27
N LEU A 63 4.37 16.34 -18.27
CA LEU A 63 5.49 15.48 -17.89
C LEU A 63 6.44 15.30 -19.09
N LYS A 64 7.60 15.95 -19.02
CA LYS A 64 8.64 15.89 -20.07
C LYS A 64 9.65 14.76 -19.86
N GLU A 65 9.75 14.19 -18.65
CA GLU A 65 10.59 13.01 -18.42
C GLU A 65 9.97 11.82 -19.17
N VAL A 66 10.66 11.35 -20.21
CA VAL A 66 10.18 10.25 -21.07
C VAL A 66 10.09 8.99 -20.22
N ILE A 67 8.86 8.50 -20.06
CA ILE A 67 8.57 7.22 -19.47
C ILE A 67 9.13 6.17 -20.43
N THR A 68 10.17 5.47 -19.99
CA THR A 68 10.87 4.46 -20.80
C THR A 68 9.99 3.21 -20.89
N GLY A 69 9.09 3.20 -21.88
CA GLY A 69 8.22 2.06 -22.18
C GLY A 69 6.77 2.37 -22.56
N GLY A 70 6.40 3.64 -22.76
CA GLY A 70 5.04 4.02 -23.17
C GLY A 70 4.04 4.07 -22.01
N ALA A 71 2.81 4.49 -22.30
CA ALA A 71 1.77 4.78 -21.29
C ALA A 71 1.45 3.58 -20.37
N GLU A 72 1.59 2.36 -20.87
CA GLU A 72 1.27 1.11 -20.16
C GLU A 72 2.23 0.82 -19.00
N THR A 73 3.44 1.40 -19.03
CA THR A 73 4.43 1.20 -17.96
C THR A 73 4.20 2.09 -16.73
N ILE A 74 3.23 3.01 -16.81
CA ILE A 74 2.88 3.91 -15.70
C ILE A 74 2.10 3.14 -14.64
N GLN A 75 2.55 3.24 -13.38
CA GLN A 75 1.85 2.61 -12.27
C GLN A 75 0.44 3.20 -12.13
N GLY A 76 -0.59 2.35 -12.26
CA GLY A 76 -1.99 2.74 -12.19
C GLY A 76 -2.71 2.82 -13.54
N TYR A 77 -2.01 2.65 -14.67
CA TYR A 77 -2.61 2.73 -16.02
C TYR A 77 -3.77 1.75 -16.24
N GLU A 78 -3.66 0.51 -15.75
CA GLU A 78 -4.66 -0.55 -15.94
C GLU A 78 -6.05 -0.19 -15.37
N PHE A 79 -6.08 0.67 -14.35
CA PHE A 79 -7.27 1.02 -13.57
C PHE A 79 -7.97 2.31 -14.04
N LEU A 80 -7.47 2.90 -15.12
CA LEU A 80 -8.07 4.05 -15.75
C LEU A 80 -9.23 3.64 -16.67
N ASP A 81 -10.16 4.56 -16.84
CA ASP A 81 -11.25 4.41 -17.81
C ASP A 81 -10.68 4.42 -19.24
N ASP A 82 -11.41 3.85 -20.20
CA ASP A 82 -10.91 3.71 -21.58
C ASP A 82 -10.56 5.07 -22.21
N GLU A 83 -11.36 6.12 -21.94
CA GLU A 83 -11.08 7.50 -22.36
C GLU A 83 -9.76 8.04 -21.77
N GLN A 84 -9.48 7.74 -20.50
CA GLN A 84 -8.27 8.19 -19.81
C GLN A 84 -7.03 7.43 -20.31
N LYS A 85 -7.19 6.15 -20.67
CA LYS A 85 -6.15 5.35 -21.29
C LYS A 85 -5.78 5.89 -22.66
N GLU A 86 -6.76 6.23 -23.49
CA GLU A 86 -6.53 6.84 -24.80
C GLU A 86 -5.80 8.19 -24.68
N LEU A 87 -6.18 9.03 -23.71
CA LEU A 87 -5.47 10.29 -23.44
C LEU A 87 -4.00 10.07 -23.09
N LEU A 88 -3.69 9.09 -22.24
CA LEU A 88 -2.30 8.78 -21.88
C LEU A 88 -1.50 8.18 -23.04
N VAL A 89 -2.12 7.29 -23.82
CA VAL A 89 -1.52 6.74 -25.03
C VAL A 89 -1.22 7.84 -26.05
N GLY A 90 -2.12 8.83 -26.17
CA GLY A 90 -1.90 10.00 -27.03
C GLY A 90 -0.70 10.85 -26.60
N VAL A 91 -0.42 10.94 -25.30
CA VAL A 91 0.70 11.73 -24.77
C VAL A 91 2.03 10.97 -24.78
N PHE A 92 2.04 9.70 -24.37
CA PHE A 92 3.28 8.93 -24.12
C PHE A 92 3.55 7.83 -25.15
N GLY A 93 2.62 7.58 -26.08
CA GLY A 93 2.69 6.48 -27.03
C GLY A 93 2.47 5.11 -26.40
N LYS A 94 2.26 4.09 -27.25
CA LYS A 94 2.32 2.67 -26.85
C LYS A 94 3.76 2.18 -26.91
N GLN A 95 4.08 1.14 -26.14
CA GLN A 95 5.37 0.47 -26.30
C GLN A 95 5.44 -0.16 -27.71
N PRO A 96 6.58 -0.12 -28.41
CA PRO A 96 6.74 -0.90 -29.63
C PRO A 96 6.62 -2.39 -29.29
N GLU A 97 5.66 -3.08 -29.91
CA GLU A 97 5.58 -4.54 -29.88
C GLU A 97 6.95 -5.12 -30.28
N LYS A 98 7.58 -5.89 -29.38
CA LYS A 98 8.62 -6.83 -29.80
C LYS A 98 7.98 -7.75 -30.84
N ARG A 99 8.36 -7.56 -32.10
CA ARG A 99 7.97 -8.42 -33.23
C ARG A 99 8.11 -9.88 -32.83
N LYS A 100 7.02 -10.63 -32.94
CA LYS A 100 7.05 -12.09 -32.92
C LYS A 100 8.00 -12.55 -34.03
N ALA A 101 9.00 -13.35 -33.67
CA ALA A 101 9.70 -14.20 -34.63
C ALA A 101 8.72 -15.30 -35.11
N PRO A 102 8.86 -15.79 -36.35
CA PRO A 102 7.80 -16.46 -37.10
C PRO A 102 7.45 -17.85 -36.56
N GLU A 103 6.21 -18.28 -36.85
CA GLU A 103 5.68 -19.61 -36.63
C GLU A 103 6.54 -20.68 -37.32
N GLU A 104 6.93 -21.71 -36.58
CA GLU A 104 7.11 -23.05 -37.14
C GLU A 104 6.37 -24.09 -36.31
N ASP A 105 5.39 -24.65 -37.01
CA ASP A 105 4.81 -25.98 -37.02
C ASP A 105 4.24 -26.64 -35.75
N LYS A 106 3.04 -27.17 -35.97
CA LYS A 106 2.17 -27.87 -35.05
C LYS A 106 2.65 -29.32 -34.94
N ASN A 107 2.88 -29.82 -33.73
CA ASN A 107 2.39 -31.16 -33.45
C ASN A 107 1.89 -31.33 -32.02
N ALA A 108 0.77 -32.02 -31.93
CA ALA A 108 -0.22 -31.94 -30.87
C ALA A 108 0.10 -32.82 -29.66
N THR A 109 -0.34 -32.38 -28.48
CA THR A 109 -1.03 -33.27 -27.54
C THR A 109 -2.02 -32.44 -26.69
N PRO A 110 -3.30 -32.85 -26.57
CA PRO A 110 -4.37 -31.95 -26.12
C PRO A 110 -4.51 -31.97 -24.60
N ALA A 111 -3.93 -30.98 -23.92
CA ALA A 111 -4.29 -30.68 -22.54
C ALA A 111 -5.43 -29.64 -22.52
N LYS A 112 -6.63 -30.13 -22.20
CA LYS A 112 -7.89 -29.39 -21.98
C LYS A 112 -7.64 -28.02 -21.31
N LYS A 113 -7.93 -26.92 -22.01
CA LYS A 113 -8.04 -25.56 -21.44
C LYS A 113 -9.52 -25.19 -21.31
N PRO A 114 -10.10 -25.12 -20.10
CA PRO A 114 -11.23 -24.26 -19.82
C PRO A 114 -10.66 -22.92 -19.32
N LYS A 115 -10.23 -22.02 -20.21
CA LYS A 115 -9.63 -20.73 -19.80
C LYS A 115 -10.53 -19.50 -20.03
N VAL A 116 -11.63 -19.64 -20.76
CA VAL A 116 -12.50 -18.50 -21.08
C VAL A 116 -13.48 -18.19 -19.94
N ASP A 117 -14.01 -19.24 -19.30
CA ASP A 117 -15.02 -19.15 -18.23
C ASP A 117 -14.52 -18.46 -16.94
N ASN A 118 -13.22 -18.60 -16.65
CA ASN A 118 -12.63 -18.04 -15.44
C ASN A 118 -12.44 -16.51 -15.54
N ASP A 119 -12.19 -16.00 -16.75
CA ASP A 119 -11.93 -14.57 -16.97
C ASP A 119 -13.22 -13.76 -16.94
N GLU A 120 -14.30 -14.26 -17.57
CA GLU A 120 -15.62 -13.63 -17.47
C GLU A 120 -16.15 -13.61 -16.04
N LYS A 121 -15.98 -14.71 -15.30
CA LYS A 121 -16.37 -14.78 -13.88
C LYS A 121 -15.54 -13.84 -13.02
N LEU A 122 -14.24 -13.71 -13.27
CA LEU A 122 -13.38 -12.74 -12.58
C LEU A 122 -13.82 -11.31 -12.86
N LYS A 123 -14.08 -10.97 -14.13
CA LYS A 123 -14.58 -9.65 -14.55
C LYS A 123 -15.93 -9.33 -13.91
N ALA A 124 -16.84 -10.30 -13.87
CA ALA A 124 -18.13 -10.15 -13.20
C ALA A 124 -17.98 -9.93 -11.69
N ASN A 125 -17.07 -10.65 -11.02
CA ASN A 125 -16.78 -10.44 -9.61
C ASN A 125 -16.12 -9.09 -9.32
N LEU A 126 -15.22 -8.63 -10.19
CA LEU A 126 -14.60 -7.31 -10.09
C LEU A 126 -15.64 -6.20 -10.23
N LYS A 127 -16.55 -6.31 -11.20
CA LYS A 127 -17.66 -5.36 -11.38
C LYS A 127 -18.55 -5.30 -10.13
N LYS A 128 -19.00 -6.46 -9.65
CA LYS A 128 -19.80 -6.57 -8.41
C LYS A 128 -19.09 -5.98 -7.19
N GLN A 129 -17.79 -6.26 -7.06
CA GLN A 129 -16.98 -5.71 -5.97
C GLN A 129 -16.93 -4.18 -6.01
N SER A 130 -16.69 -3.60 -7.19
CA SER A 130 -16.63 -2.14 -7.37
C SER A 130 -17.98 -1.48 -7.06
N GLU A 131 -19.08 -2.06 -7.54
CA GLU A 131 -20.44 -1.57 -7.27
C GLU A 131 -20.77 -1.61 -5.77
N ILE A 132 -20.48 -2.74 -5.11
CA ILE A 132 -20.69 -2.90 -3.66
C ILE A 132 -19.87 -1.88 -2.86
N LEU A 133 -18.58 -1.75 -3.16
CA LEU A 133 -17.71 -0.80 -2.44
C LEU A 133 -18.17 0.64 -2.64
N TRP A 134 -18.61 0.99 -3.85
CA TRP A 134 -19.12 2.32 -4.14
C TRP A 134 -20.42 2.60 -3.39
N GLN A 135 -21.36 1.65 -3.38
CA GLN A 135 -22.62 1.77 -2.65
C GLN A 135 -22.39 1.94 -1.15
N VAL A 136 -21.59 1.05 -0.53
CA VAL A 136 -21.28 1.14 0.90
C VAL A 136 -20.55 2.44 1.23
N ARG A 137 -19.65 2.91 0.37
CA ARG A 137 -18.98 4.21 0.55
C ARG A 137 -19.99 5.35 0.59
N LYS A 138 -20.97 5.34 -0.31
CA LYS A 138 -22.05 6.33 -0.36
C LYS A 138 -22.93 6.26 0.88
N ASP A 139 -23.36 5.05 1.26
CA ASP A 139 -24.21 4.84 2.43
C ASP A 139 -23.53 5.33 3.72
N ILE A 140 -22.22 5.10 3.88
CA ILE A 140 -21.44 5.64 5.00
C ILE A 140 -21.38 7.17 4.94
N ALA A 141 -21.12 7.74 3.76
CA ALA A 141 -20.97 9.19 3.61
C ALA A 141 -22.29 9.95 3.90
N ASP A 142 -23.42 9.37 3.53
CA ASP A 142 -24.73 9.99 3.64
C ASP A 142 -25.35 9.81 5.04
N ASN A 143 -25.04 8.70 5.74
CA ASN A 143 -25.74 8.33 6.99
C ASN A 143 -24.86 8.31 8.26
N LEU A 144 -23.53 8.44 8.14
CA LEU A 144 -22.63 8.37 9.30
C LEU A 144 -21.80 9.65 9.44
N SER A 145 -21.78 10.18 10.66
CA SER A 145 -20.90 11.27 11.06
C SER A 145 -19.45 10.81 11.15
N ARG A 146 -18.53 11.78 11.14
CA ARG A 146 -17.10 11.51 11.27
C ARG A 146 -16.79 10.78 12.57
N ASP A 147 -17.45 11.10 13.67
CA ASP A 147 -17.13 10.51 14.97
C ASP A 147 -17.64 9.07 15.07
N GLU A 148 -18.84 8.78 14.57
CA GLU A 148 -19.39 7.42 14.48
C GLU A 148 -18.49 6.49 13.65
N ILE A 149 -17.98 6.98 12.50
CA ILE A 149 -17.01 6.24 11.69
C ILE A 149 -15.74 5.91 12.51
N GLY A 150 -15.32 6.81 13.40
CA GLY A 150 -14.18 6.58 14.29
C GLY A 150 -14.45 5.50 15.31
N THR A 151 -15.59 5.56 15.96
CA THR A 151 -16.03 4.57 16.95
C THR A 151 -16.20 3.18 16.32
N LEU A 152 -16.77 3.09 15.12
CA LEU A 152 -16.90 1.83 14.37
C LEU A 152 -15.54 1.22 14.05
N LEU A 153 -14.57 2.04 13.59
CA LEU A 153 -13.22 1.56 13.34
C LEU A 153 -12.56 1.05 14.64
N GLN A 154 -12.67 1.79 15.74
CA GLN A 154 -12.11 1.40 17.05
C GLN A 154 -12.66 0.08 17.57
N ALA A 155 -13.98 -0.12 17.47
CA ALA A 155 -14.63 -1.36 17.86
C ALA A 155 -14.12 -2.59 17.09
N ASN A 156 -13.55 -2.37 15.89
CA ASN A 156 -13.00 -3.41 15.04
C ASN A 156 -11.45 -3.47 15.06
N GLY A 157 -10.83 -2.91 16.11
CA GLY A 157 -9.37 -2.93 16.28
C GLY A 157 -8.64 -2.02 15.30
N ARG A 158 -9.31 -1.01 14.76
CA ARG A 158 -8.78 -0.03 13.80
C ARG A 158 -8.82 1.36 14.39
N PHE A 159 -7.95 2.23 13.94
CA PHE A 159 -7.91 3.61 14.42
C PHE A 159 -7.71 4.56 13.27
N LYS A 160 -8.36 5.73 13.38
CA LYS A 160 -8.10 6.83 12.46
C LYS A 160 -6.70 7.34 12.71
N ARG A 161 -5.93 7.50 11.64
CA ARG A 161 -4.62 8.17 11.72
C ARG A 161 -4.84 9.68 11.73
N LYS A 162 -4.02 10.41 12.50
CA LYS A 162 -4.13 11.87 12.64
C LYS A 162 -4.08 12.64 11.31
N LYS A 163 -3.41 12.11 10.28
CA LYS A 163 -3.23 12.74 8.96
C LYS A 163 -4.18 12.18 7.87
N GLU A 164 -5.19 11.41 8.25
CA GLU A 164 -6.06 10.75 7.29
C GLU A 164 -7.18 11.70 6.80
N GLY A 165 -7.29 11.86 5.47
CA GLY A 165 -8.38 12.61 4.86
C GLY A 165 -9.74 11.90 5.04
N PRO A 166 -10.86 12.63 5.00
CA PRO A 166 -12.19 12.09 5.26
C PRO A 166 -12.52 10.90 4.34
N ASP A 167 -12.28 11.03 3.03
CA ASP A 167 -12.51 9.97 2.05
C ASP A 167 -11.74 8.68 2.36
N SER A 168 -10.48 8.79 2.80
CA SER A 168 -9.63 7.64 3.13
C SER A 168 -10.16 6.89 4.36
N VAL A 169 -10.77 7.60 5.31
CA VAL A 169 -11.41 6.96 6.47
C VAL A 169 -12.67 6.22 6.04
N ILE A 170 -13.48 6.81 5.16
CA ILE A 170 -14.68 6.16 4.62
C ILE A 170 -14.28 4.91 3.82
N GLU A 171 -13.26 5.01 2.97
CA GLU A 171 -12.71 3.86 2.21
C GLU A 171 -12.26 2.72 3.15
N GLN A 172 -11.65 3.05 4.30
CA GLN A 172 -11.25 2.05 5.29
C GLN A 172 -12.44 1.37 5.97
N LEU A 173 -13.45 2.15 6.37
CA LEU A 173 -14.64 1.59 6.99
C LEU A 173 -15.40 0.72 5.99
N ALA A 174 -15.54 1.17 4.74
CA ALA A 174 -16.16 0.39 3.67
C ALA A 174 -15.43 -0.94 3.45
N ASP A 175 -14.09 -0.96 3.44
CA ASP A 175 -13.30 -2.19 3.37
C ASP A 175 -13.60 -3.13 4.55
N CYS A 176 -13.63 -2.58 5.77
CA CYS A 176 -13.92 -3.37 6.98
C CYS A 176 -15.35 -3.93 6.96
N ILE A 177 -16.33 -3.18 6.49
CA ILE A 177 -17.72 -3.60 6.39
C ILE A 177 -17.88 -4.72 5.36
N VAL A 178 -17.34 -4.52 4.15
CA VAL A 178 -17.53 -5.44 3.03
C VAL A 178 -16.75 -6.74 3.22
N PHE A 179 -15.49 -6.66 3.63
CA PHE A 179 -14.62 -7.85 3.71
C PHE A 179 -14.38 -8.34 5.14
N GLY A 180 -14.70 -7.55 6.16
CA GLY A 180 -14.27 -7.78 7.53
C GLY A 180 -12.98 -7.02 7.87
N ALA A 181 -12.69 -6.88 9.15
CA ALA A 181 -11.46 -6.24 9.62
C ALA A 181 -10.30 -7.25 9.54
N PRO A 182 -9.17 -6.93 8.89
CA PRO A 182 -8.03 -7.84 8.90
C PRO A 182 -7.54 -8.12 10.33
N GLU A 183 -6.93 -9.27 10.55
CA GLU A 183 -6.25 -9.57 11.81
C GLU A 183 -5.00 -8.71 11.99
N THR A 184 -4.43 -8.76 13.19
CA THR A 184 -3.13 -8.14 13.45
C THR A 184 -2.03 -8.86 12.66
N CYS A 185 -1.03 -8.09 12.23
CA CYS A 185 0.10 -8.63 11.48
C CYS A 185 0.89 -9.62 12.35
N LYS A 186 1.04 -10.85 11.88
CA LYS A 186 1.80 -11.90 12.59
C LYS A 186 3.31 -11.65 12.60
N GLU A 187 3.84 -10.89 11.62
CA GLU A 187 5.27 -10.59 11.56
C GLU A 187 5.72 -9.55 12.60
N CYS A 188 4.90 -8.53 12.87
CA CYS A 188 5.25 -7.49 13.85
C CYS A 188 4.37 -7.49 15.11
N GLY A 189 3.38 -8.37 15.21
CA GLY A 189 2.49 -8.57 16.37
C GLY A 189 1.47 -7.47 16.64
N ASN A 190 1.75 -6.23 16.24
CA ASN A 190 0.95 -5.04 16.53
C ASN A 190 0.45 -4.29 15.28
N GLY A 191 0.82 -4.76 14.10
CA GLY A 191 0.59 -4.06 12.85
C GLY A 191 -0.84 -4.23 12.33
N ALA A 192 -1.37 -3.16 11.77
CA ALA A 192 -2.65 -3.17 11.07
C ALA A 192 -2.41 -3.14 9.55
N PHE A 193 -3.10 -4.02 8.83
CA PHE A 193 -3.10 -4.03 7.36
C PHE A 193 -4.02 -2.96 6.78
N PHE A 194 -3.55 -2.25 5.77
CA PHE A 194 -4.36 -1.28 5.02
C PHE A 194 -4.24 -1.57 3.53
N TYR A 195 -5.35 -1.46 2.81
CA TYR A 195 -5.32 -1.58 1.36
C TYR A 195 -4.47 -0.46 0.76
N SER A 196 -3.52 -0.83 -0.09
CA SER A 196 -2.70 0.10 -0.86
C SER A 196 -3.15 0.06 -2.31
N SER A 197 -3.81 1.11 -2.77
CA SER A 197 -4.19 1.23 -4.19
C SER A 197 -2.98 1.29 -5.11
N SER A 198 -1.80 1.70 -4.62
CA SER A 198 -0.58 1.70 -5.43
C SER A 198 0.00 0.29 -5.59
N HIS A 199 0.01 -0.51 -4.52
CA HIS A 199 0.60 -1.86 -4.56
C HIS A 199 -0.43 -2.95 -4.90
N HIS A 200 -1.71 -2.60 -5.03
CA HIS A 200 -2.81 -3.53 -5.25
C HIS A 200 -2.79 -4.74 -4.28
N THR A 201 -2.49 -4.46 -3.01
CA THR A 201 -2.38 -5.45 -1.94
C THR A 201 -2.59 -4.76 -0.59
N TYR A 202 -2.82 -5.54 0.47
CA TYR A 202 -2.81 -4.98 1.81
C TYR A 202 -1.38 -4.90 2.33
N LYS A 203 -1.02 -3.74 2.85
CA LYS A 203 0.30 -3.50 3.42
C LYS A 203 0.20 -3.27 4.92
N CYS A 204 1.05 -3.94 5.67
CA CYS A 204 1.19 -3.69 7.08
C CYS A 204 1.74 -2.27 7.30
N LYS A 205 1.16 -1.55 8.26
CA LYS A 205 1.68 -0.24 8.73
C LYS A 205 2.19 -0.28 10.17
N GLY A 206 2.46 -1.48 10.69
CA GLY A 206 3.13 -1.67 11.98
C GLY A 206 4.64 -1.48 11.89
N ASN A 207 5.30 -1.64 13.04
CA ASN A 207 6.75 -1.58 13.15
C ASN A 207 7.25 -2.87 13.80
N ILE A 208 8.32 -3.45 13.25
CA ILE A 208 9.00 -4.62 13.82
C ILE A 208 9.83 -4.19 15.04
N SER A 209 10.42 -3.00 14.98
CA SER A 209 11.15 -2.35 16.07
C SER A 209 10.94 -0.83 16.01
N GLU A 210 11.42 -0.09 17.01
CA GLU A 210 11.33 1.38 17.04
C GLU A 210 11.94 2.07 15.82
N PHE A 211 12.88 1.40 15.14
CA PHE A 211 13.60 1.93 13.98
C PHE A 211 13.20 1.29 12.65
N THR A 212 12.44 0.19 12.67
CA THR A 212 12.16 -0.62 11.46
C THR A 212 10.66 -0.80 11.23
N SER A 213 10.16 -0.22 10.14
CA SER A 213 8.78 -0.44 9.70
C SER A 213 8.58 -1.86 9.16
N CYS A 214 7.41 -2.44 9.43
CA CYS A 214 7.02 -3.71 8.84
C CYS A 214 6.78 -3.53 7.34
N VAL A 215 7.29 -4.46 6.53
CA VAL A 215 7.16 -4.47 5.06
C VAL A 215 6.22 -5.57 4.55
N HIS A 216 5.55 -6.27 5.46
CA HIS A 216 4.66 -7.37 5.14
C HIS A 216 3.49 -6.91 4.25
N GLU A 217 3.24 -7.69 3.20
CA GLU A 217 2.16 -7.46 2.23
C GLU A 217 1.38 -8.77 2.02
N ASP A 218 0.05 -8.68 2.00
CA ASP A 218 -0.86 -9.80 1.77
C ASP A 218 -2.08 -9.32 0.99
N ARG A 219 -2.47 -10.04 -0.07
CA ARG A 219 -3.66 -9.69 -0.85
C ARG A 219 -4.95 -9.98 -0.11
N ASN A 220 -5.01 -11.05 0.67
CA ASN A 220 -6.21 -11.42 1.40
C ASN A 220 -5.81 -11.86 2.81
N PRO A 221 -5.37 -10.90 3.65
CA PRO A 221 -5.02 -11.22 5.03
C PRO A 221 -6.21 -11.85 5.75
N PRO A 222 -5.98 -12.76 6.71
CA PRO A 222 -7.03 -13.31 7.57
C PRO A 222 -7.88 -12.20 8.18
N ARG A 223 -9.19 -12.42 8.28
CA ARG A 223 -10.14 -11.38 8.71
C ARG A 223 -11.08 -11.86 9.79
N ILE A 224 -11.45 -10.91 10.63
CA ILE A 224 -12.49 -11.01 11.64
C ILE A 224 -13.75 -10.34 11.08
N PRO A 225 -14.95 -10.95 11.24
CA PRO A 225 -16.20 -10.34 10.82
C PRO A 225 -16.40 -8.94 11.45
N PHE A 226 -16.96 -8.02 10.67
CA PHE A 226 -17.26 -6.67 11.12
C PHE A 226 -18.29 -6.67 12.25
N LYS A 227 -17.99 -5.94 13.33
CA LYS A 227 -18.83 -5.82 14.51
C LYS A 227 -19.32 -4.38 14.66
N ILE A 228 -20.62 -4.22 14.85
CA ILE A 228 -21.24 -2.92 15.16
C ILE A 228 -21.53 -2.90 16.67
N PRO A 229 -20.96 -1.95 17.44
CA PRO A 229 -21.26 -1.76 18.86
C PRO A 229 -22.75 -1.59 19.11
N LYS A 230 -23.25 -2.11 20.24
CA LYS A 230 -24.68 -2.02 20.61
C LYS A 230 -25.12 -0.58 20.76
N ASP A 231 -24.32 0.23 21.45
CA ASP A 231 -24.59 1.65 21.70
C ASP A 231 -24.83 2.43 20.39
N LEU A 232 -24.07 2.12 19.33
CA LEU A 232 -24.22 2.73 18.02
C LEU A 232 -25.45 2.22 17.24
N LYS A 233 -25.89 0.98 17.49
CA LYS A 233 -27.14 0.47 16.91
C LYS A 233 -28.36 1.13 17.53
N GLU A 234 -28.28 1.48 18.81
CA GLU A 234 -29.38 2.15 19.51
C GLU A 234 -29.46 3.64 19.11
N SER A 235 -28.32 4.30 18.91
CA SER A 235 -28.28 5.73 18.57
C SER A 235 -28.54 6.02 17.09
N ASN A 236 -28.23 5.09 16.18
CA ASN A 236 -28.31 5.33 14.74
C ASN A 236 -29.21 4.30 14.05
N THR A 237 -30.38 4.76 13.59
CA THR A 237 -31.40 3.94 12.93
C THR A 237 -30.89 3.26 11.66
N PHE A 238 -29.99 3.91 10.91
CA PHE A 238 -29.36 3.31 9.73
C PHE A 238 -28.55 2.07 10.12
N LEU A 239 -27.75 2.12 11.19
CA LEU A 239 -26.95 0.97 11.63
C LEU A 239 -27.78 -0.18 12.22
N ALA A 240 -28.99 0.12 12.71
CA ALA A 240 -29.91 -0.89 13.23
C ALA A 240 -30.55 -1.71 12.11
N ASP A 241 -31.06 -1.02 11.08
CA ASP A 241 -31.89 -1.63 10.04
C ASP A 241 -31.09 -2.05 8.80
N HIS A 242 -29.98 -1.37 8.50
CA HIS A 242 -29.23 -1.58 7.28
C HIS A 242 -28.38 -2.86 7.33
N LYS A 243 -28.61 -3.73 6.35
CA LYS A 243 -27.81 -4.95 6.14
C LYS A 243 -26.73 -4.68 5.12
N PHE A 244 -25.49 -4.57 5.59
CA PHE A 244 -24.36 -4.36 4.70
C PHE A 244 -24.06 -5.61 3.84
N PRO A 245 -23.78 -5.43 2.54
CA PRO A 245 -23.29 -6.51 1.69
C PRO A 245 -21.90 -6.95 2.13
N THR A 246 -21.66 -8.27 2.14
CA THR A 246 -20.35 -8.84 2.50
C THR A 246 -19.78 -9.69 1.38
N LEU A 247 -18.45 -9.65 1.24
CA LEU A 247 -17.68 -10.42 0.28
C LEU A 247 -16.63 -11.24 1.01
N LYS A 248 -16.40 -12.48 0.55
CA LYS A 248 -15.45 -13.40 1.19
C LYS A 248 -13.99 -12.99 1.04
N LYS A 249 -13.64 -12.32 -0.06
CA LYS A 249 -12.28 -11.92 -0.41
C LYS A 249 -12.30 -10.74 -1.37
N ARG A 250 -11.18 -10.03 -1.45
CA ARG A 250 -10.96 -9.01 -2.47
C ARG A 250 -10.46 -9.66 -3.75
N TYR A 251 -11.12 -9.31 -4.86
CA TYR A 251 -10.74 -9.65 -6.23
C TYR A 251 -9.80 -8.59 -6.80
N TYR A 252 -8.90 -9.05 -7.65
CA TYR A 252 -7.82 -8.27 -8.25
C TYR A 252 -7.83 -8.44 -9.77
N ALA A 253 -7.43 -7.39 -10.49
CA ALA A 253 -7.27 -7.46 -11.93
C ALA A 253 -6.15 -8.44 -12.31
N PRO A 254 -6.27 -9.15 -13.44
CA PRO A 254 -5.17 -9.94 -13.98
C PRO A 254 -3.98 -9.03 -14.30
N GLY A 255 -2.75 -9.46 -13.98
CA GLY A 255 -1.53 -8.67 -14.17
C GLY A 255 -1.03 -7.91 -12.93
N SER A 256 -1.86 -7.73 -11.89
CA SER A 256 -1.47 -6.98 -10.69
C SER A 256 -0.53 -7.75 -9.72
N GLU A 257 0.12 -8.81 -10.18
CA GLU A 257 0.96 -9.73 -9.38
C GLU A 257 2.15 -9.00 -8.75
N VAL A 258 2.10 -8.82 -7.42
CA VAL A 258 3.27 -8.45 -6.64
C VAL A 258 4.15 -9.68 -6.51
N ILE A 259 5.40 -9.57 -6.96
CA ILE A 259 6.46 -10.54 -6.69
C ILE A 259 6.53 -10.69 -5.16
N SER A 260 5.99 -11.79 -4.64
CA SER A 260 6.22 -12.15 -3.24
C SER A 260 7.72 -12.41 -3.12
N ALA A 261 8.44 -11.54 -2.40
CA ALA A 261 9.81 -11.88 -2.01
C ALA A 261 9.73 -13.20 -1.23
N PRO A 262 10.50 -14.24 -1.58
CA PRO A 262 10.51 -15.47 -0.81
C PRO A 262 10.90 -15.11 0.63
N GLY A 263 10.02 -15.46 1.57
CA GLY A 263 10.31 -15.32 2.99
C GLY A 263 11.64 -16.00 3.27
N SER A 264 12.60 -15.24 3.78
CA SER A 264 13.85 -15.81 4.28
C SER A 264 13.52 -16.57 5.57
N SER A 265 13.05 -17.81 5.42
CA SER A 265 13.01 -18.78 6.51
C SER A 265 14.45 -19.24 6.76
N ASN A 266 15.26 -18.38 7.38
CA ASN A 266 16.51 -18.85 7.96
C ASN A 266 16.21 -19.26 9.41
N PRO A 267 16.47 -20.52 9.80
CA PRO A 267 16.23 -20.98 11.16
C PRO A 267 17.08 -20.17 12.15
N MET A 268 16.45 -19.76 13.25
CA MET A 268 17.08 -19.07 14.38
C MET A 268 18.39 -19.74 14.78
N ASN A 269 19.52 -19.14 14.44
CA ASN A 269 20.79 -19.49 15.06
C ASN A 269 20.91 -18.71 16.38
N LYS A 270 20.99 -19.45 17.49
CA LYS A 270 20.99 -18.93 18.86
C LYS A 270 22.11 -17.90 19.04
N ILE A 271 21.75 -16.64 19.18
CA ILE A 271 22.68 -15.59 19.63
C ILE A 271 22.98 -15.86 21.10
N LYS A 272 24.27 -16.10 21.41
CA LYS A 272 24.75 -16.26 22.80
C LYS A 272 24.48 -14.96 23.59
N PRO A 273 24.08 -15.05 24.86
CA PRO A 273 23.77 -13.86 25.65
C PRO A 273 24.98 -12.94 25.80
N ALA A 274 24.70 -11.64 25.74
CA ALA A 274 25.68 -10.58 25.91
C ALA A 274 26.35 -10.66 27.29
N ARG A 275 27.66 -10.40 27.31
CA ARG A 275 28.49 -10.36 28.52
C ARG A 275 27.96 -9.29 29.48
N PRO A 276 27.84 -9.56 30.79
CA PRO A 276 27.35 -8.56 31.74
C PRO A 276 28.28 -7.33 31.77
N ARG A 277 27.67 -6.15 31.74
CA ARG A 277 28.32 -4.85 31.79
C ARG A 277 28.89 -4.64 33.20
N VAL A 278 30.21 -4.58 33.32
CA VAL A 278 30.89 -4.21 34.56
C VAL A 278 30.58 -2.74 34.84
N GLU A 279 29.87 -2.50 35.94
CA GLU A 279 29.57 -1.17 36.47
C GLU A 279 30.86 -0.61 37.09
N LYS A 280 31.38 0.48 36.53
CA LYS A 280 32.53 1.18 37.11
C LYS A 280 31.99 2.16 38.16
N GLU A 281 32.31 1.90 39.42
CA GLU A 281 32.02 2.81 40.53
C GLU A 281 32.61 4.20 40.27
N ARG A 282 31.76 5.21 40.50
CA ARG A 282 32.09 6.62 40.31
C ARG A 282 32.72 7.12 41.62
N VAL A 283 34.05 7.21 41.66
CA VAL A 283 34.78 7.82 42.78
C VAL A 283 34.43 9.30 42.85
N THR A 284 33.68 9.71 43.88
CA THR A 284 33.40 11.11 44.17
C THR A 284 34.51 11.69 45.05
N ASN A 285 35.37 12.54 44.48
CA ASN A 285 36.30 13.36 45.26
C ASN A 285 35.51 14.49 45.96
N LYS A 286 35.44 14.44 47.29
CA LYS A 286 34.97 15.56 48.12
C LYS A 286 36.18 16.43 48.47
N THR A 287 36.26 17.61 47.86
CA THR A 287 37.21 18.65 48.27
C THR A 287 36.64 19.38 49.49
N ALA A 288 37.37 19.34 50.60
CA ALA A 288 37.06 20.06 51.82
C ALA A 288 37.31 21.57 51.62
N ILE A 289 36.31 22.40 51.96
CA ILE A 289 36.49 23.84 52.14
C ILE A 289 36.49 24.10 53.65
N VAL A 290 37.65 24.47 54.15
CA VAL A 290 37.91 24.94 55.52
C VAL A 290 37.31 26.33 55.66
N LYS A 291 36.42 26.54 56.64
CA LYS A 291 36.10 27.88 57.15
C LYS A 291 36.86 28.07 58.45
N ASN A 292 37.81 29.00 58.43
CA ASN A 292 38.43 29.59 59.62
C ASN A 292 37.66 30.86 60.01
N GLY A 293 37.52 31.09 61.32
CA GLY A 293 37.24 32.40 61.92
C GLY A 293 35.77 32.76 62.02
#